data_AF-R8BPK2-F1
#
_entry.id   AF-R8BPK2-F1
#
_cell.length_a   1.000
_cell.length_b   1.000
_cell.length_c   1.000
_cell.angle_alpha   90.00
_cell.angle_beta   90.00
_cell.angle_gamma   90.00
#
_symmetry.space_group_name_H-M   'P 1'
#
loop_
_entity.id
_entity.type
_entity.pdbx_description
1 polymer ?
#
loop_
_entity_poly.entity_id
_entity_poly.type
_entity_poly.pdbx_seq_one_letter_code
_entity_poly.pdbx_strand_id
1 'polypeptide(L)'
;MGADKPSLEKIHGFLFLSLHEWGSGRGATAFIYIGLAIRVGLLLRSFRKQTPLAPPFNKPVETREEFVVEETRVRTWWSMNSMECLLASGQNRTALTTYSETAEIGMPCREEAFVWGDVSSLRHLTDSAEPSEKESLILAVRHWSTINCWVSSGGVKKESHPPWSPLSRFAELQGVLRSWREQLPPKLQYDQTFFVMHAVNKQTGPYGFLHLVYFSSVIFLHREYLQFFPVQGPTYRGRLPKGLDQAYEGIDVDAFWTSSLKDLFNAAARITEILVELERHDAVMLTPFLGFAAFSAATVNMYLAIFSWVYPDLAAGARERTETDVRFLKQVVGLWPLAQQWYQTVLRLYESYKQFHMDGGAPESPSGKTIDAFHSFDRSLMDYGEIKPEPDDMAAIVAAKDTDGYKHGTELKYPRSNEDNDDGLQGIPQFGEEGYWDTVADEFLSSIMTFDAPITMS
;
A
#
# COMPACT_ATOMS: atom_id res chain seq x y z
N MET A 1 -16.17 -30.52 16.28
CA MET A 1 -17.37 -29.67 16.07
C MET A 1 -17.02 -28.24 16.44
N GLY A 2 -16.92 -27.32 15.48
CA GLY A 2 -16.51 -25.93 15.76
C GLY A 2 -16.07 -25.09 14.54
N ALA A 3 -15.90 -25.71 13.37
CA ALA A 3 -15.47 -25.03 12.14
C ALA A 3 -16.40 -23.87 11.71
N ASP A 4 -17.70 -23.95 12.03
CA ASP A 4 -18.70 -23.01 11.51
C ASP A 4 -19.05 -21.83 12.45
N LYS A 5 -18.47 -21.77 13.66
CA LYS A 5 -18.76 -20.67 14.61
C LYS A 5 -17.85 -19.46 14.35
N PRO A 6 -18.38 -18.25 14.10
CA PRO A 6 -17.53 -17.08 13.94
C PRO A 6 -16.85 -16.72 15.28
N SER A 7 -15.58 -16.30 15.24
CA SER A 7 -14.80 -15.91 16.42
C SER A 7 -13.70 -14.91 16.03
N LEU A 8 -13.13 -14.20 17.01
CA LEU A 8 -12.06 -13.23 16.75
C LEU A 8 -10.78 -13.92 16.27
N GLU A 9 -10.46 -15.08 16.82
CA GLU A 9 -9.30 -15.88 16.47
C GLU A 9 -9.34 -16.31 15.00
N LYS A 10 -10.53 -16.61 14.46
CA LYS A 10 -10.69 -16.90 13.03
C LYS A 10 -10.45 -15.68 12.16
N ILE A 11 -10.91 -14.50 12.59
CA ILE A 11 -10.65 -13.24 11.88
C ILE A 11 -9.14 -12.98 11.84
N HIS A 12 -8.47 -13.08 12.98
CA HIS A 12 -7.02 -12.93 13.09
C HIS A 12 -6.28 -13.95 12.20
N GLY A 13 -6.66 -15.22 12.27
CA GLY A 13 -6.10 -16.27 11.41
C GLY A 13 -6.24 -15.97 9.92
N PHE A 14 -7.40 -15.50 9.47
CA PHE A 14 -7.59 -15.09 8.08
C PHE A 14 -6.80 -13.83 7.71
N LEU A 15 -6.59 -12.89 8.63
CA LEU A 15 -5.72 -11.74 8.38
C LEU A 15 -4.26 -12.15 8.18
N PHE A 16 -3.75 -13.07 9.01
CA PHE A 16 -2.39 -13.60 8.85
C PHE A 16 -2.22 -14.36 7.55
N LEU A 17 -3.17 -15.23 7.21
CA LEU A 17 -3.17 -15.92 5.93
C LEU A 17 -3.22 -14.92 4.76
N SER A 18 -4.06 -13.89 4.85
CA SER A 18 -4.16 -12.87 3.81
C SER A 18 -2.83 -12.14 3.58
N LEU A 19 -2.12 -11.74 4.65
CA LEU A 19 -0.79 -11.13 4.52
C LEU A 19 0.20 -12.11 3.90
N HIS A 20 0.27 -13.33 4.40
CA HIS A 20 1.21 -14.33 3.91
C HIS A 20 1.03 -14.60 2.42
N GLU A 21 -0.21 -14.83 1.99
CA GLU A 21 -0.54 -15.06 0.59
C GLU A 21 -0.18 -13.85 -0.27
N TRP A 22 -0.42 -12.65 0.25
CA TRP A 22 -0.07 -11.42 -0.45
C TRP A 22 1.44 -11.27 -0.62
N GLY A 23 2.23 -11.42 0.45
CA GLY A 23 3.70 -11.38 0.36
C GLY A 23 4.27 -12.51 -0.50
N SER A 24 3.55 -13.64 -0.59
CA SER A 24 3.88 -14.74 -1.50
C SER A 24 3.54 -14.47 -2.98
N GLY A 25 2.92 -13.33 -3.30
CA GLY A 25 2.50 -12.98 -4.65
C GLY A 25 1.18 -13.62 -5.10
N ARG A 26 0.46 -14.32 -4.21
CA ARG A 26 -0.83 -14.98 -4.50
C ARG A 26 -1.99 -14.05 -4.17
N GLY A 27 -2.11 -12.97 -4.95
CA GLY A 27 -3.08 -11.88 -4.73
C GLY A 27 -4.55 -12.33 -4.69
N ALA A 28 -4.92 -13.31 -5.53
CA ALA A 28 -6.27 -13.90 -5.53
C ALA A 28 -6.61 -14.56 -4.18
N THR A 29 -5.71 -15.41 -3.69
CA THR A 29 -5.88 -16.12 -2.41
C THR A 29 -5.88 -15.14 -1.24
N ALA A 30 -5.00 -14.15 -1.26
CA ALA A 30 -4.98 -13.08 -0.27
C ALA A 30 -6.33 -12.34 -0.19
N PHE A 31 -6.93 -12.05 -1.35
CA PHE A 31 -8.23 -11.39 -1.46
C PHE A 31 -9.38 -12.27 -0.92
N ILE A 32 -9.33 -13.58 -1.16
CA ILE A 32 -10.29 -14.52 -0.58
C ILE A 32 -10.22 -14.50 0.94
N TYR A 33 -9.01 -14.59 1.53
CA TYR A 33 -8.85 -14.62 2.98
C TYR A 33 -9.29 -13.32 3.66
N ILE A 34 -8.94 -12.15 3.13
CA ILE A 34 -9.44 -10.88 3.69
C ILE A 34 -10.97 -10.79 3.57
N GLY A 35 -11.55 -11.25 2.46
CA GLY A 35 -12.99 -11.32 2.29
C GLY A 35 -13.67 -12.29 3.27
N LEU A 36 -13.02 -13.38 3.66
CA LEU A 36 -13.50 -14.29 4.70
C LEU A 36 -13.44 -13.62 6.07
N ALA A 37 -12.32 -12.96 6.41
CA ALA A 37 -12.17 -12.20 7.65
C ALA A 37 -13.32 -11.19 7.82
N ILE A 38 -13.57 -10.36 6.79
CA ILE A 38 -14.63 -9.35 6.80
C ILE A 38 -16.01 -9.98 6.99
N ARG A 39 -16.33 -11.06 6.25
CA ARG A 39 -17.62 -11.76 6.39
C ARG A 39 -17.81 -12.36 7.79
N VAL A 40 -16.76 -12.93 8.39
CA VAL A 40 -16.81 -13.43 9.77
C VAL A 40 -17.01 -12.28 10.76
N GLY A 41 -16.36 -11.13 10.55
CA GLY A 41 -16.57 -9.92 11.34
C GLY A 41 -18.00 -9.38 11.28
N LEU A 42 -18.57 -9.33 10.07
CA LEU A 42 -19.97 -8.94 9.84
C LEU A 42 -20.95 -9.89 10.51
N LEU A 43 -20.68 -11.19 10.48
CA LEU A 43 -21.49 -12.20 11.18
C LEU A 43 -21.40 -12.05 12.70
N LEU A 44 -20.20 -11.87 13.28
CA LEU A 44 -20.04 -11.61 14.72
C LEU A 44 -20.86 -10.40 15.18
N ARG A 45 -20.83 -9.33 14.38
CA ARG A 45 -21.59 -8.12 14.66
C ARG A 45 -23.10 -8.35 14.55
N SER A 46 -23.55 -9.07 13.53
CA SER A 46 -24.97 -9.38 13.31
C SER A 46 -25.51 -10.29 14.41
N PHE A 47 -24.77 -11.32 14.81
CA PHE A 47 -25.13 -12.20 15.92
C PHE A 47 -25.20 -11.42 17.22
N ARG A 48 -24.31 -10.46 17.43
CA ARG A 48 -24.37 -9.57 18.60
C ARG A 48 -25.61 -8.67 18.61
N LYS A 49 -26.06 -8.16 17.45
CA LYS A 49 -27.35 -7.45 17.33
C LYS A 49 -28.55 -8.36 17.65
N GLN A 50 -28.39 -9.69 17.61
CA GLN A 50 -29.47 -10.69 17.76
C GLN A 50 -29.41 -11.51 19.06
N THR A 51 -28.36 -11.43 19.87
CA THR A 51 -28.19 -12.29 21.06
C THR A 51 -28.60 -11.55 22.34
N PRO A 52 -29.59 -12.04 23.12
CA PRO A 52 -29.99 -11.45 24.42
C PRO A 52 -28.97 -11.59 25.56
N LEU A 53 -27.83 -12.26 25.31
CA LEU A 53 -26.81 -12.66 26.30
C LEU A 53 -25.39 -12.15 25.98
N ALA A 54 -25.19 -11.43 24.87
CA ALA A 54 -24.06 -10.50 24.80
C ALA A 54 -24.39 -9.32 25.74
N PRO A 55 -23.43 -8.61 26.36
CA PRO A 55 -23.74 -7.36 27.04
C PRO A 55 -24.61 -6.55 26.07
N PRO A 56 -25.88 -6.28 26.42
CA PRO A 56 -26.79 -5.72 25.45
C PRO A 56 -26.16 -4.42 24.96
N PHE A 57 -26.47 -4.02 23.73
CA PHE A 57 -26.15 -2.68 23.21
C PHE A 57 -26.53 -1.54 24.20
N ASN A 58 -27.31 -1.85 25.25
CA ASN A 58 -27.78 -0.97 26.32
C ASN A 58 -27.15 -1.20 27.70
N LYS A 59 -26.28 -2.20 27.93
CA LYS A 59 -25.50 -2.25 29.17
C LYS A 59 -24.21 -1.46 28.92
N PRO A 60 -23.96 -0.36 29.65
CA PRO A 60 -22.69 0.31 29.55
C PRO A 60 -21.58 -0.70 29.87
N VAL A 61 -20.47 -0.61 29.14
CA VAL A 61 -19.24 -1.28 29.56
C VAL A 61 -18.90 -0.75 30.95
N GLU A 62 -18.83 -1.64 31.93
CA GLU A 62 -18.68 -1.28 33.34
C GLU A 62 -17.37 -1.79 33.92
N THR A 63 -16.84 -2.90 33.40
CA THR A 63 -15.60 -3.50 33.88
C THR A 63 -14.43 -3.29 32.92
N ARG A 64 -13.23 -3.37 33.48
CA ARG A 64 -11.96 -3.31 32.74
C ARG A 64 -11.90 -4.42 31.68
N GLU A 65 -12.30 -5.64 32.03
CA GLU A 65 -12.24 -6.80 31.16
C GLU A 65 -13.24 -6.69 30.01
N GLU A 66 -14.46 -6.22 30.30
CA GLU A 66 -15.46 -5.92 29.28
C GLU A 66 -14.92 -4.87 28.30
N PHE A 67 -14.28 -3.81 28.80
CA PHE A 67 -13.67 -2.78 27.97
C PHE A 67 -12.58 -3.33 27.04
N VAL A 68 -11.63 -4.10 27.57
CA VAL A 68 -10.53 -4.66 26.76
C VAL A 68 -11.08 -5.54 25.65
N VAL A 69 -12.05 -6.41 25.96
CA VAL A 69 -12.68 -7.27 24.95
C VAL A 69 -13.36 -6.45 23.85
N GLU A 70 -14.03 -5.36 24.22
CA GLU A 70 -14.71 -4.49 23.26
C GLU A 70 -13.74 -3.70 22.38
N GLU A 71 -12.70 -3.12 22.97
CA GLU A 71 -11.67 -2.41 22.24
C GLU A 71 -10.89 -3.35 21.31
N THR A 72 -10.62 -4.60 21.72
CA THR A 72 -10.02 -5.63 20.86
C THR A 72 -10.87 -5.89 19.62
N ARG A 73 -12.21 -5.86 19.72
CA ARG A 73 -13.11 -5.99 18.56
C ARG A 73 -13.00 -4.78 17.65
N VAL A 74 -12.97 -3.56 18.21
CA VAL A 74 -12.82 -2.31 17.44
C VAL A 74 -11.51 -2.33 16.66
N ARG A 75 -10.41 -2.66 17.32
CA ARG A 75 -9.08 -2.77 16.70
C ARG A 75 -9.05 -3.84 15.62
N THR A 76 -9.63 -5.01 15.88
CA THR A 76 -9.74 -6.09 14.89
C THR A 76 -10.50 -5.64 13.64
N TRP A 77 -11.59 -4.88 13.80
CA TRP A 77 -12.33 -4.32 12.68
C TRP A 77 -11.49 -3.37 11.83
N TRP A 78 -10.79 -2.44 12.47
CA TRP A 78 -9.94 -1.49 11.77
C TRP A 78 -8.69 -2.13 11.15
N SER A 79 -8.17 -3.23 11.72
CA SER A 79 -7.12 -4.04 11.10
C SER A 79 -7.61 -4.71 9.82
N MET A 80 -8.83 -5.27 9.81
CA MET A 80 -9.44 -5.80 8.59
C MET A 80 -9.60 -4.71 7.53
N ASN A 81 -10.14 -3.55 7.90
CA ASN A 81 -10.32 -2.43 6.97
C ASN A 81 -8.97 -1.93 6.41
N SER A 82 -7.95 -1.79 7.26
CA SER A 82 -6.62 -1.35 6.84
C SER A 82 -5.98 -2.36 5.89
N MET A 83 -6.09 -3.65 6.20
CA MET A 83 -5.56 -4.72 5.34
C MET A 83 -6.28 -4.75 3.97
N GLU A 84 -7.61 -4.63 3.96
CA GLU A 84 -8.39 -4.48 2.72
C GLU A 84 -7.93 -3.27 1.90
N CYS A 85 -7.74 -2.12 2.54
CA CYS A 85 -7.25 -0.89 1.90
C CYS A 85 -5.83 -1.03 1.32
N LEU A 86 -4.93 -1.73 2.00
CA LEU A 86 -3.57 -1.99 1.51
C LEU A 86 -3.54 -2.99 0.36
N LEU A 87 -4.43 -3.99 0.37
CA LEU A 87 -4.54 -5.02 -0.68
C LEU A 87 -5.36 -4.56 -1.90
N ALA A 88 -6.21 -3.54 -1.74
CA ALA A 88 -7.07 -3.05 -2.81
C ALA A 88 -6.25 -2.34 -3.91
N SER A 89 -5.96 -3.06 -4.99
CA SER A 89 -5.47 -2.49 -6.26
C SER A 89 -6.30 -2.99 -7.45
N GLY A 90 -6.38 -2.19 -8.52
CA GLY A 90 -7.09 -2.57 -9.75
C GLY A 90 -8.56 -2.13 -9.85
N GLN A 91 -9.10 -2.25 -11.06
CA GLN A 91 -10.48 -1.88 -11.39
C GLN A 91 -11.48 -2.91 -10.82
N ASN A 92 -12.60 -2.43 -10.28
CA ASN A 92 -13.74 -3.20 -9.76
C ASN A 92 -13.60 -3.81 -8.35
N ARG A 93 -12.67 -3.31 -7.52
CA ARG A 93 -12.66 -3.64 -6.09
C ARG A 93 -13.43 -2.61 -5.29
N THR A 94 -14.73 -2.85 -5.14
CA THR A 94 -15.51 -2.13 -4.12
C THR A 94 -15.10 -2.68 -2.76
N ALA A 95 -14.68 -1.81 -1.84
CA ALA A 95 -14.45 -2.21 -0.45
C ALA A 95 -15.69 -2.95 0.07
N LEU A 96 -15.49 -4.16 0.61
CA LEU A 96 -16.57 -4.97 1.16
C LEU A 96 -17.12 -4.34 2.44
N THR A 97 -16.31 -3.52 3.11
CA THR A 97 -16.73 -2.70 4.23
C THR A 97 -17.48 -1.45 3.73
N THR A 98 -18.77 -1.35 4.03
CA THR A 98 -19.57 -0.17 3.63
C THR A 98 -19.28 1.03 4.55
N TYR A 99 -19.44 2.24 4.01
CA TYR A 99 -19.34 3.47 4.82
C TYR A 99 -20.33 3.48 6.00
N SER A 100 -21.52 2.89 5.82
CA SER A 100 -22.51 2.72 6.89
C SER A 100 -22.03 1.82 8.02
N GLU A 101 -21.32 0.74 7.71
CA GLU A 101 -20.81 -0.18 8.73
C GLU A 101 -19.65 0.44 9.52
N THR A 102 -18.81 1.22 8.85
CA THR A 102 -17.67 1.91 9.49
C THR A 102 -18.09 3.09 10.34
N ALA A 103 -19.14 3.84 9.96
CA ALA A 103 -19.64 4.99 10.74
C ALA A 103 -20.23 4.60 12.11
N GLU A 104 -20.72 3.37 12.25
CA GLU A 104 -21.24 2.82 13.52
C GLU A 104 -20.12 2.28 14.44
N ILE A 105 -18.87 2.18 13.96
CA ILE A 105 -17.73 1.67 14.73
C ILE A 105 -16.82 2.86 15.06
N GLY A 106 -16.66 3.14 16.37
CA GLY A 106 -15.77 4.20 16.84
C GLY A 106 -14.31 3.96 16.45
N MET A 107 -13.49 5.00 16.50
CA MET A 107 -12.05 4.88 16.30
C MET A 107 -11.40 4.14 17.48
N PRO A 108 -10.28 3.41 17.25
CA PRO A 108 -9.55 2.79 18.34
C PRO A 108 -9.09 3.83 19.37
N CYS A 109 -9.18 3.48 20.65
CA CYS A 109 -8.66 4.32 21.72
C CYS A 109 -7.12 4.38 21.69
N ARG A 110 -6.54 5.20 22.58
CA ARG A 110 -5.07 5.30 22.75
C ARG A 110 -4.49 4.00 23.34
N GLU A 111 -3.17 3.86 23.21
CA GLU A 111 -2.47 2.69 23.73
C GLU A 111 -2.64 2.52 25.24
N GLU A 112 -2.38 3.60 25.98
CA GLU A 112 -2.45 3.64 27.44
C GLU A 112 -3.84 3.24 27.95
N ALA A 113 -4.90 3.79 27.34
CA ALA A 113 -6.29 3.48 27.71
C ALA A 113 -6.61 1.99 27.53
N PHE A 114 -6.09 1.37 26.48
CA PHE A 114 -6.26 -0.06 26.24
C PHE A 114 -5.55 -0.91 27.29
N VAL A 115 -4.26 -0.65 27.51
CA VAL A 115 -3.43 -1.41 28.47
C VAL A 115 -4.02 -1.36 29.88
N TRP A 116 -4.49 -0.18 30.31
CA TRP A 116 -5.09 0.00 31.63
C TRP A 116 -6.57 -0.40 31.70
N GLY A 117 -7.18 -0.68 30.55
CA GLY A 117 -8.61 -0.97 30.41
C GLY A 117 -9.50 0.16 30.94
N ASP A 118 -9.19 1.38 30.55
CA ASP A 118 -9.91 2.58 30.95
C ASP A 118 -11.29 2.66 30.31
N VAL A 119 -12.30 2.21 31.06
CA VAL A 119 -13.71 2.20 30.67
C VAL A 119 -14.22 3.57 30.20
N SER A 120 -13.65 4.67 30.66
CA SER A 120 -14.06 6.03 30.26
C SER A 120 -13.68 6.37 28.81
N SER A 121 -12.66 5.71 28.28
CA SER A 121 -12.14 5.90 26.93
C SER A 121 -13.00 5.25 25.82
N LEU A 122 -13.97 4.38 26.17
CA LEU A 122 -14.81 3.65 25.20
C LEU A 122 -15.78 4.56 24.43
N ARG A 123 -15.95 5.81 24.91
CA ARG A 123 -16.92 6.79 24.39
C ARG A 123 -16.31 7.87 23.50
N HIS A 124 -15.08 7.71 23.00
CA HIS A 124 -14.52 8.67 22.04
C HIS A 124 -15.16 8.51 20.65
N LEU A 125 -16.45 8.81 20.55
CA LEU A 125 -17.08 9.14 19.27
C LEU A 125 -16.84 10.61 18.89
N THR A 126 -16.44 11.52 19.78
CA THR A 126 -16.22 12.94 19.41
C THR A 126 -15.32 13.82 20.28
N ASP A 127 -14.87 13.42 21.49
CA ASP A 127 -14.37 14.43 22.47
C ASP A 127 -12.85 14.50 22.69
N SER A 128 -12.03 13.71 21.99
CA SER A 128 -10.58 13.98 21.95
C SER A 128 -10.31 14.99 20.84
N ALA A 129 -9.85 16.20 21.19
CA ALA A 129 -9.51 17.23 20.22
C ALA A 129 -8.40 16.82 19.22
N GLU A 130 -7.60 15.81 19.58
CA GLU A 130 -6.50 15.29 18.76
C GLU A 130 -6.68 13.81 18.42
N PRO A 131 -6.44 13.39 17.16
CA PRO A 131 -6.55 12.00 16.75
C PRO A 131 -5.47 11.13 17.39
N SER A 132 -5.78 9.84 17.60
CA SER A 132 -4.81 8.87 18.14
C SER A 132 -3.77 8.44 17.09
N GLU A 133 -2.71 7.75 17.52
CA GLU A 133 -1.70 7.16 16.62
C GLU A 133 -2.33 6.17 15.64
N LYS A 134 -3.25 5.34 16.14
CA LYS A 134 -3.96 4.33 15.35
C LYS A 134 -4.95 4.96 14.39
N GLU A 135 -5.70 5.95 14.86
CA GLU A 135 -6.62 6.71 14.03
C GLU A 135 -5.87 7.39 12.87
N SER A 136 -4.74 8.03 13.19
CA SER A 136 -3.88 8.65 12.19
C SER A 136 -3.40 7.62 11.15
N LEU A 137 -2.96 6.44 11.58
CA LEU A 137 -2.54 5.36 10.68
C LEU A 137 -3.69 4.83 9.81
N ILE A 138 -4.86 4.59 10.39
CA ILE A 138 -6.06 4.15 9.65
C ILE A 138 -6.40 5.16 8.56
N LEU A 139 -6.40 6.46 8.89
CA LEU A 139 -6.68 7.52 7.92
C LEU A 139 -5.61 7.58 6.82
N ALA A 140 -4.32 7.46 7.17
CA ALA A 140 -3.23 7.39 6.19
C ALA A 140 -3.43 6.24 5.20
N VAL A 141 -3.76 5.04 5.69
CA VAL A 141 -4.00 3.85 4.86
C VAL A 141 -5.24 4.02 3.97
N ARG A 142 -6.28 4.70 4.46
CA ARG A 142 -7.47 5.02 3.64
C ARG A 142 -7.15 6.05 2.54
N HIS A 143 -6.33 7.04 2.83
CA HIS A 143 -5.86 8.00 1.83
C HIS A 143 -4.99 7.33 0.77
N TRP A 144 -4.06 6.47 1.19
CA TRP A 144 -3.29 5.60 0.31
C TRP A 144 -4.22 4.80 -0.63
N SER A 145 -5.20 4.10 -0.07
CA SER A 145 -6.14 3.29 -0.85
C SER A 145 -6.93 4.12 -1.87
N THR A 146 -7.39 5.31 -1.47
CA THR A 146 -8.11 6.24 -2.36
C THR A 146 -7.26 6.67 -3.56
N ILE A 147 -5.98 7.00 -3.30
CA ILE A 147 -5.04 7.38 -4.35
C ILE A 147 -4.70 6.18 -5.23
N ASN A 148 -4.43 5.02 -4.64
CA ASN A 148 -4.14 3.79 -5.36
C ASN A 148 -5.30 3.39 -6.30
N CYS A 149 -6.54 3.53 -5.84
CA CYS A 149 -7.73 3.33 -6.65
C CYS A 149 -7.82 4.31 -7.83
N TRP A 150 -7.50 5.59 -7.62
CA TRP A 150 -7.46 6.57 -8.70
C TRP A 150 -6.39 6.23 -9.75
N VAL A 151 -5.17 5.90 -9.31
CA VAL A 151 -4.06 5.47 -10.19
C VAL A 151 -4.45 4.20 -10.97
N SER A 152 -4.91 3.17 -10.28
CA SER A 152 -5.37 1.89 -10.86
C SER A 152 -6.54 2.04 -11.83
N SER A 153 -7.39 3.04 -11.61
CA SER A 153 -8.53 3.32 -12.47
C SER A 153 -8.14 4.11 -13.72
N GLY A 154 -6.85 4.40 -13.95
CA GLY A 154 -6.33 5.10 -15.13
C GLY A 154 -5.68 6.44 -14.84
N GLY A 155 -5.78 6.95 -13.60
CA GLY A 155 -5.10 8.14 -13.11
C GLY A 155 -5.20 9.32 -14.07
N VAL A 156 -4.04 9.89 -14.40
CA VAL A 156 -3.91 11.02 -15.33
C VAL A 156 -4.57 10.76 -16.69
N LYS A 157 -4.61 9.51 -17.18
CA LYS A 157 -5.12 9.19 -18.53
C LYS A 157 -6.63 9.40 -18.65
N LYS A 158 -7.36 9.43 -17.52
CA LYS A 158 -8.81 9.67 -17.45
C LYS A 158 -9.17 11.03 -16.86
N GLU A 159 -8.18 11.89 -16.60
CA GLU A 159 -8.44 13.24 -16.10
C GLU A 159 -9.10 14.12 -17.16
N SER A 160 -10.00 14.98 -16.69
CA SER A 160 -10.68 15.99 -17.50
C SER A 160 -10.17 17.40 -17.24
N HIS A 161 -9.39 17.60 -16.17
CA HIS A 161 -8.81 18.88 -15.81
C HIS A 161 -7.30 18.75 -15.57
N PRO A 162 -6.51 19.81 -15.85
CA PRO A 162 -5.09 19.80 -15.52
C PRO A 162 -4.88 19.80 -13.99
N PRO A 163 -3.72 19.33 -13.50
CA PRO A 163 -3.50 19.13 -12.07
C PRO A 163 -3.45 20.44 -11.24
N TRP A 164 -3.21 21.59 -11.88
CA TRP A 164 -3.30 22.90 -11.25
C TRP A 164 -4.74 23.44 -11.16
N SER A 165 -5.71 22.77 -11.79
CA SER A 165 -7.13 23.13 -11.64
C SER A 165 -7.65 22.62 -10.31
N PRO A 166 -8.38 23.45 -9.53
CA PRO A 166 -9.02 23.01 -8.29
C PRO A 166 -10.13 21.98 -8.53
N LEU A 167 -10.59 21.82 -9.77
CA LEU A 167 -11.59 20.83 -10.18
C LEU A 167 -10.97 19.47 -10.55
N SER A 168 -9.64 19.38 -10.62
CA SER A 168 -8.96 18.12 -10.89
C SER A 168 -9.04 17.18 -9.68
N ARG A 169 -9.16 15.89 -9.95
CA ARG A 169 -9.07 14.86 -8.91
C ARG A 169 -7.68 14.86 -8.27
N PHE A 170 -6.64 15.22 -9.02
CA PHE A 170 -5.31 15.43 -8.46
C PHE A 170 -5.30 16.49 -7.36
N ALA A 171 -5.82 17.69 -7.62
CA ALA A 171 -5.83 18.79 -6.66
C ALA A 171 -6.65 18.44 -5.41
N GLU A 172 -7.77 17.73 -5.57
CA GLU A 172 -8.56 17.21 -4.45
C GLU A 172 -7.74 16.26 -3.58
N LEU A 173 -7.13 15.22 -4.17
CA LEU A 173 -6.33 14.23 -3.45
C LEU A 173 -5.10 14.85 -2.78
N GLN A 174 -4.46 15.81 -3.45
CA GLN A 174 -3.33 16.56 -2.89
C GLN A 174 -3.78 17.40 -1.69
N GLY A 175 -4.93 18.07 -1.79
CA GLY A 175 -5.53 18.82 -0.68
C GLY A 175 -5.83 17.94 0.52
N VAL A 176 -6.37 16.74 0.29
CA VAL A 176 -6.63 15.75 1.35
C VAL A 176 -5.33 15.34 2.07
N LEU A 177 -4.27 15.00 1.32
CA LEU A 177 -2.98 14.63 1.93
C LEU A 177 -2.35 15.77 2.73
N ARG A 178 -2.41 17.01 2.22
CA ARG A 178 -1.86 18.18 2.92
C ARG A 178 -2.63 18.48 4.20
N SER A 179 -3.96 18.52 4.10
CA SER A 179 -4.85 18.78 5.23
C SER A 179 -4.69 17.72 6.33
N TRP A 180 -4.61 16.44 5.95
CA TRP A 180 -4.35 15.36 6.90
C TRP A 180 -3.01 15.53 7.62
N ARG A 181 -1.93 15.86 6.89
CA ARG A 181 -0.60 16.08 7.48
C ARG A 181 -0.61 17.26 8.48
N GLU A 182 -1.30 18.35 8.14
CA GLU A 182 -1.40 19.55 8.98
C GLU A 182 -2.23 19.32 10.25
N GLN A 183 -3.17 18.39 10.22
CA GLN A 183 -4.01 18.02 11.35
C GLN A 183 -3.38 16.96 12.27
N LEU A 184 -2.20 16.41 11.92
CA LEU A 184 -1.51 15.47 12.79
C LEU A 184 -1.09 16.15 14.11
N PRO A 185 -1.29 15.47 15.25
CA PRO A 185 -0.77 15.92 16.53
C PRO A 185 0.72 16.20 16.43
N PRO A 186 1.28 17.19 17.16
CA PRO A 186 2.69 17.56 17.05
C PRO A 186 3.65 16.36 17.16
N LYS A 187 3.37 15.40 18.05
CA LYS A 187 4.18 14.19 18.25
C LYS A 187 4.17 13.18 17.07
N LEU A 188 3.22 13.33 16.14
CA LEU A 188 3.06 12.50 14.95
C LEU A 188 3.39 13.22 13.66
N GLN A 189 3.76 14.50 13.72
CA GLN A 189 4.31 15.17 12.54
C GLN A 189 5.68 14.56 12.22
N TYR A 190 5.97 14.44 10.93
CA TYR A 190 7.22 13.85 10.49
C TYR A 190 8.40 14.72 10.88
N ASP A 191 9.30 14.17 11.69
CA ASP A 191 10.60 14.73 11.99
C ASP A 191 11.58 13.57 12.22
N GLN A 192 12.73 13.60 11.55
CA GLN A 192 13.74 12.55 11.69
C GLN A 192 14.24 12.42 13.14
N THR A 193 14.33 13.53 13.89
CA THR A 193 14.77 13.53 15.29
C THR A 193 13.78 12.84 16.22
N PHE A 194 12.51 12.72 15.82
CA PHE A 194 11.47 12.10 16.65
C PHE A 194 11.57 10.57 16.70
N PHE A 195 12.35 9.94 15.81
CA PHE A 195 12.62 8.50 15.89
C PHE A 195 13.26 8.12 17.23
N VAL A 196 14.13 8.97 17.80
CA VAL A 196 14.72 8.76 19.13
C VAL A 196 13.65 8.79 20.22
N MET A 197 12.71 9.74 20.13
CA MET A 197 11.64 9.89 21.12
C MET A 197 10.64 8.73 21.05
N HIS A 198 10.31 8.27 19.84
CA HIS A 198 9.45 7.10 19.63
C HIS A 198 10.16 5.79 20.02
N ALA A 199 11.49 5.70 19.88
CA ALA A 199 12.26 4.54 20.32
C ALA A 199 12.18 4.33 21.84
N VAL A 200 12.25 5.40 22.63
CA VAL A 200 12.07 5.33 24.11
C VAL A 200 10.72 4.71 24.48
N ASN A 201 9.68 4.95 23.67
CA ASN A 201 8.32 4.47 23.91
C ASN A 201 7.98 3.17 23.14
N LYS A 202 8.96 2.54 22.47
CA LYS A 202 8.74 1.37 21.58
C LYS A 202 7.70 1.61 20.47
N GLN A 203 7.63 2.85 19.97
CA GLN A 203 6.71 3.28 18.91
C GLN A 203 7.42 3.59 17.58
N THR A 204 8.71 3.28 17.45
CA THR A 204 9.49 3.55 16.23
C THR A 204 8.88 2.91 14.99
N GLY A 205 8.52 1.63 15.07
CA GLY A 205 7.92 0.88 13.97
C GLY A 205 6.62 1.55 13.49
N PRO A 206 5.59 1.67 14.34
CA PRO A 206 4.33 2.34 13.99
C PRO A 206 4.51 3.76 13.43
N TYR A 207 5.40 4.56 14.03
CA TYR A 207 5.70 5.91 13.56
C TYR A 207 6.33 5.91 12.16
N GLY A 208 7.33 5.05 11.93
CA GLY A 208 7.93 4.90 10.61
C GLY A 208 6.93 4.41 9.58
N PHE A 209 6.10 3.42 9.91
CA PHE A 209 5.09 2.88 9.00
C PHE A 209 4.02 3.89 8.60
N LEU A 210 3.53 4.71 9.55
CA LEU A 210 2.64 5.84 9.28
C LEU A 210 3.20 6.72 8.16
N HIS A 211 4.47 7.08 8.26
CA HIS A 211 5.12 7.96 7.30
C HIS A 211 5.52 7.26 6.01
N LEU A 212 5.86 5.95 6.03
CA LEU A 212 6.03 5.16 4.81
C LEU A 212 4.75 5.14 3.98
N VAL A 213 3.58 4.96 4.61
CA VAL A 213 2.28 5.00 3.92
C VAL A 213 2.00 6.39 3.35
N TYR A 214 2.22 7.45 4.14
CA TYR A 214 2.03 8.83 3.70
C TYR A 214 2.92 9.18 2.50
N PHE A 215 4.23 8.96 2.59
CA PHE A 215 5.15 9.33 1.52
C PHE A 215 4.98 8.44 0.29
N SER A 216 4.61 7.17 0.45
CA SER A 216 4.21 6.31 -0.69
C SER A 216 2.99 6.90 -1.40
N SER A 217 2.01 7.43 -0.66
CA SER A 217 0.83 8.10 -1.22
C SER A 217 1.20 9.35 -2.03
N VAL A 218 2.14 10.16 -1.51
CA VAL A 218 2.67 11.33 -2.22
C VAL A 218 3.39 10.90 -3.52
N ILE A 219 4.25 9.88 -3.45
CA ILE A 219 4.91 9.34 -4.63
C ILE A 219 3.88 8.90 -5.67
N PHE A 220 2.88 8.11 -5.27
CA PHE A 220 1.85 7.56 -6.16
C PHE A 220 1.01 8.65 -6.84
N LEU A 221 0.67 9.71 -6.12
CA LEU A 221 -0.07 10.82 -6.67
C LEU A 221 0.74 11.61 -7.69
N HIS A 222 1.97 12.01 -7.33
CA HIS A 222 2.78 12.92 -8.15
C HIS A 222 3.46 12.24 -9.33
N ARG A 223 3.87 10.97 -9.18
CA ARG A 223 4.52 10.20 -10.25
C ARG A 223 3.62 9.98 -11.47
N GLU A 224 2.30 10.08 -11.32
CA GLU A 224 1.36 9.96 -12.43
C GLU A 224 1.53 11.06 -13.47
N TYR A 225 2.19 12.16 -13.12
CA TYR A 225 2.54 13.21 -14.06
C TYR A 225 4.02 13.17 -14.46
N LEU A 226 4.82 12.22 -13.97
CA LEU A 226 6.21 12.07 -14.39
C LEU A 226 6.29 11.45 -15.78
N GLN A 227 7.11 12.04 -16.65
CA GLN A 227 7.45 11.47 -17.96
C GLN A 227 8.34 10.25 -17.73
N PHE A 228 7.99 9.12 -18.35
CA PHE A 228 8.78 7.90 -18.19
C PHE A 228 10.20 8.07 -18.74
N PHE A 229 10.34 8.76 -19.87
CA PHE A 229 11.62 9.30 -20.36
C PHE A 229 11.50 10.82 -20.41
N PRO A 230 12.28 11.55 -19.59
CA PRO A 230 12.17 13.00 -19.56
C PRO A 230 12.79 13.64 -20.80
N VAL A 231 12.09 14.62 -21.37
CA VAL A 231 12.60 15.42 -22.48
C VAL A 231 13.32 16.66 -21.94
N GLN A 232 14.58 16.85 -22.33
CA GLN A 232 15.36 17.99 -21.87
C GLN A 232 14.86 19.29 -22.52
N GLY A 233 14.61 20.30 -21.69
CA GLY A 233 14.13 21.61 -22.12
C GLY A 233 14.48 22.69 -21.10
N PRO A 234 14.07 23.95 -21.33
CA PRO A 234 14.35 25.07 -20.42
C PRO A 234 13.76 24.86 -19.02
N THR A 235 12.56 24.29 -18.97
CA THR A 235 11.86 23.91 -17.74
C THR A 235 11.25 22.53 -17.95
N TYR A 236 11.46 21.62 -17.00
CA TYR A 236 10.81 20.32 -17.06
C TYR A 236 9.31 20.46 -16.80
N ARG A 237 8.49 19.88 -17.69
CA ARG A 237 7.05 19.73 -17.52
C ARG A 237 6.67 18.27 -17.60
N GLY A 238 5.77 17.84 -16.73
CA GLY A 238 5.30 16.46 -16.69
C GLY A 238 4.47 16.05 -17.90
N ARG A 239 4.04 14.79 -17.92
CA ARG A 239 3.09 14.28 -18.90
C ARG A 239 1.68 14.78 -18.59
N LEU A 240 0.91 15.13 -19.63
CA LEU A 240 -0.50 15.51 -19.53
C LEU A 240 -1.31 14.83 -20.64
N PRO A 241 -2.63 14.61 -20.43
CA PRO A 241 -3.53 14.23 -21.51
C PRO A 241 -3.58 15.34 -22.57
N LYS A 242 -3.83 14.94 -23.83
CA LYS A 242 -3.94 15.88 -24.93
C LYS A 242 -5.07 16.87 -24.67
N GLY A 243 -4.80 18.16 -24.83
CA GLY A 243 -5.78 19.24 -24.66
C GLY A 243 -5.92 19.79 -23.24
N LEU A 244 -5.16 19.27 -22.26
CA LEU A 244 -5.11 19.79 -20.88
C LEU A 244 -3.86 20.63 -20.60
N ASP A 245 -3.18 21.09 -21.64
CA ASP A 245 -1.99 21.94 -21.57
C ASP A 245 -2.31 23.44 -21.39
N GLN A 246 -3.58 23.83 -21.50
CA GLN A 246 -4.00 25.22 -21.35
C GLN A 246 -3.88 25.70 -19.90
N ALA A 247 -3.11 26.77 -19.72
CA ALA A 247 -3.06 27.53 -18.48
C ALA A 247 -4.28 28.47 -18.41
N TYR A 248 -4.81 28.66 -17.19
CA TYR A 248 -5.79 29.70 -16.91
C TYR A 248 -5.07 30.97 -16.45
N GLU A 249 -5.72 32.13 -16.59
CA GLU A 249 -5.15 33.42 -16.19
C GLU A 249 -4.81 33.43 -14.68
N GLY A 250 -3.58 33.84 -14.35
CA GLY A 250 -3.10 33.92 -12.96
C GLY A 250 -2.46 32.65 -12.38
N ILE A 251 -2.38 31.55 -13.13
CA ILE A 251 -1.69 30.33 -12.68
C ILE A 251 -0.26 30.28 -13.24
N ASP A 252 0.72 30.14 -12.35
CA ASP A 252 2.09 29.82 -12.70
C ASP A 252 2.27 28.30 -12.83
N VAL A 253 2.20 27.81 -14.08
CA VAL A 253 2.33 26.39 -14.40
C VAL A 253 3.74 25.87 -14.11
N ASP A 254 4.77 26.69 -14.27
CA ASP A 254 6.15 26.26 -14.03
C ASP A 254 6.42 26.16 -12.52
N ALA A 255 5.85 27.06 -11.71
CA ALA A 255 5.86 26.93 -10.26
C ALA A 255 5.11 25.67 -9.78
N PHE A 256 3.97 25.33 -10.41
CA PHE A 256 3.27 24.08 -10.13
C PHE A 256 4.17 22.86 -10.37
N TRP A 257 4.80 22.76 -11.54
CA TRP A 257 5.68 21.63 -11.85
C TRP A 257 6.87 21.54 -10.89
N THR A 258 7.48 22.67 -10.59
CA THR A 258 8.58 22.77 -9.62
C THR A 258 8.14 22.28 -8.23
N SER A 259 6.97 22.69 -7.76
CA SER A 259 6.42 22.23 -6.47
C SER A 259 6.08 20.75 -6.50
N SER A 260 5.49 20.26 -7.60
CA SER A 260 5.09 18.86 -7.73
C SER A 260 6.29 17.91 -7.75
N LEU A 261 7.36 18.29 -8.46
CA LEU A 261 8.63 17.55 -8.44
C LEU A 261 9.30 17.60 -7.06
N LYS A 262 9.28 18.76 -6.40
CA LYS A 262 9.80 18.91 -5.04
C LYS A 262 9.09 17.95 -4.08
N ASP A 263 7.76 17.87 -4.14
CA ASP A 263 6.98 16.96 -3.30
C ASP A 263 7.33 15.49 -3.59
N LEU A 264 7.43 15.11 -4.88
CA LEU A 264 7.79 13.75 -5.31
C LEU A 264 9.18 13.31 -4.84
N PHE A 265 10.21 14.12 -5.12
CA PHE A 265 11.59 13.75 -4.82
C PHE A 265 11.90 13.83 -3.32
N ASN A 266 11.30 14.78 -2.59
CA ASN A 266 11.39 14.76 -1.14
C ASN A 266 10.71 13.53 -0.54
N ALA A 267 9.53 13.13 -1.02
CA ALA A 267 8.86 11.94 -0.51
C ALA A 267 9.73 10.68 -0.69
N ALA A 268 10.38 10.51 -1.84
CA ALA A 268 11.33 9.41 -2.06
C ALA A 268 12.53 9.48 -1.12
N ALA A 269 13.11 10.66 -0.92
CA ALA A 269 14.21 10.82 0.04
C ALA A 269 13.79 10.52 1.48
N ARG A 270 12.59 10.96 1.90
CA ARG A 270 12.06 10.69 3.24
C ARG A 270 11.80 9.21 3.47
N ILE A 271 11.35 8.45 2.47
CA ILE A 271 11.25 7.00 2.59
C ILE A 271 12.62 6.39 2.89
N THR A 272 13.66 6.74 2.13
CA THR A 272 15.02 6.23 2.38
C THR A 272 15.48 6.57 3.81
N GLU A 273 15.28 7.80 4.26
CA GLU A 273 15.62 8.24 5.61
C GLU A 273 14.87 7.43 6.67
N ILE A 274 13.55 7.22 6.50
CA ILE A 274 12.74 6.41 7.42
C ILE A 274 13.28 4.98 7.50
N LEU A 275 13.62 4.35 6.37
CA LEU A 275 14.15 2.99 6.36
C LEU A 275 15.47 2.90 7.15
N VAL A 276 16.36 3.89 6.98
CA VAL A 276 17.60 3.98 7.76
C VAL A 276 17.34 4.19 9.24
N GLU A 277 16.39 5.05 9.62
CA GLU A 277 16.05 5.27 11.02
C GLU A 277 15.39 4.05 11.66
N LEU A 278 14.55 3.32 10.93
CA LEU A 278 13.99 2.04 11.40
C LEU A 278 15.09 1.02 11.66
N GLU A 279 16.08 0.92 10.77
CA GLU A 279 17.26 0.03 10.95
C GLU A 279 18.13 0.47 12.12
N ARG A 280 18.40 1.77 12.25
CA ARG A 280 19.19 2.34 13.34
C ARG A 280 18.61 2.05 14.72
N HIS A 281 17.29 1.93 14.80
CA HIS A 281 16.54 1.72 16.04
C HIS A 281 16.01 0.29 16.21
N ASP A 282 16.49 -0.66 15.40
CA ASP A 282 16.08 -2.09 15.46
C ASP A 282 14.55 -2.28 15.40
N ALA A 283 13.92 -1.51 14.51
CA ALA A 283 12.46 -1.45 14.35
C ALA A 283 12.03 -1.70 12.90
N VAL A 284 12.88 -2.33 12.09
CA VAL A 284 12.57 -2.66 10.69
C VAL A 284 11.49 -3.72 10.67
N MET A 285 10.33 -3.38 10.14
CA MET A 285 9.24 -4.32 9.93
C MET A 285 9.27 -4.75 8.48
N LEU A 286 9.86 -5.91 8.19
CA LEU A 286 10.05 -6.46 6.84
C LEU A 286 8.72 -6.94 6.22
N THR A 287 7.71 -6.09 6.22
CA THR A 287 6.40 -6.33 5.61
C THR A 287 6.48 -6.17 4.09
N PRO A 288 5.55 -6.76 3.31
CA PRO A 288 5.47 -6.52 1.88
C PRO A 288 5.32 -5.02 1.54
N PHE A 289 4.60 -4.24 2.38
CA PHE A 289 4.48 -2.79 2.21
C PHE A 289 5.84 -2.09 2.32
N LEU A 290 6.70 -2.46 3.29
CA LEU A 290 8.03 -1.87 3.43
C LEU A 290 8.85 -2.09 2.16
N GLY A 291 8.83 -3.30 1.61
CA GLY A 291 9.51 -3.60 0.34
C GLY A 291 8.98 -2.77 -0.81
N PHE A 292 7.67 -2.56 -0.86
CA PHE A 292 7.05 -1.73 -1.87
C PHE A 292 7.38 -0.23 -1.72
N ALA A 293 7.45 0.28 -0.49
CA ALA A 293 7.90 1.64 -0.21
C ALA A 293 9.36 1.82 -0.65
N ALA A 294 10.23 0.86 -0.31
CA ALA A 294 11.63 0.84 -0.75
C ALA A 294 11.74 0.77 -2.29
N PHE A 295 10.95 -0.09 -2.95
CA PHE A 295 10.86 -0.15 -4.41
C PHE A 295 10.43 1.20 -5.01
N SER A 296 9.37 1.81 -4.47
CA SER A 296 8.84 3.08 -4.95
C SER A 296 9.88 4.20 -4.82
N ALA A 297 10.55 4.31 -3.66
CA ALA A 297 11.63 5.26 -3.44
C ALA A 297 12.83 4.98 -4.36
N ALA A 298 13.26 3.72 -4.51
CA ALA A 298 14.37 3.33 -5.37
C ALA A 298 14.15 3.81 -6.81
N THR A 299 12.96 3.62 -7.36
CA THR A 299 12.66 4.02 -8.75
C THR A 299 12.67 5.53 -8.94
N VAL A 300 12.16 6.30 -7.97
CA VAL A 300 12.12 7.78 -8.03
C VAL A 300 13.51 8.39 -7.78
N ASN A 301 14.24 7.91 -6.79
CA ASN A 301 15.62 8.33 -6.53
C ASN A 301 16.54 7.99 -7.71
N MET A 302 16.36 6.80 -8.32
CA MET A 302 17.15 6.37 -9.49
C MET A 302 16.88 7.27 -10.70
N TYR A 303 15.61 7.60 -10.92
CA TYR A 303 15.21 8.53 -11.98
C TYR A 303 15.94 9.87 -11.82
N LEU A 304 15.95 10.43 -10.60
CA LEU A 304 16.62 11.69 -10.32
C LEU A 304 18.15 11.59 -10.44
N ALA A 305 18.74 10.44 -10.06
CA ALA A 305 20.17 10.22 -10.17
C ALA A 305 20.65 10.20 -11.64
N ILE A 306 19.84 9.62 -12.55
CA ILE A 306 20.18 9.52 -13.98
C ILE A 306 19.80 10.82 -14.72
N PHE A 307 18.66 11.41 -14.37
CA PHE A 307 18.13 12.63 -14.98
C PHE A 307 18.24 13.82 -14.04
N SER A 308 19.44 14.08 -13.53
CA SER A 308 19.71 15.11 -12.51
C SER A 308 19.24 16.51 -12.90
N TRP A 309 19.20 16.82 -14.20
CA TRP A 309 18.71 18.08 -14.73
C TRP A 309 17.19 18.29 -14.57
N VAL A 310 16.40 17.24 -14.28
CA VAL A 310 14.96 17.35 -14.03
C VAL A 310 14.69 18.15 -12.75
N TYR A 311 15.51 17.96 -11.71
CA TYR A 311 15.43 18.73 -10.47
C TYR A 311 16.79 18.80 -9.76
N PRO A 312 17.71 19.68 -10.23
CA PRO A 312 19.10 19.70 -9.79
C PRO A 312 19.28 19.85 -8.26
N ASP A 313 18.42 20.64 -7.62
CA ASP A 313 18.51 20.99 -6.20
C ASP A 313 18.46 19.78 -5.26
N LEU A 314 17.80 18.68 -5.66
CA LEU A 314 17.70 17.45 -4.87
C LEU A 314 18.45 16.26 -5.48
N ALA A 315 19.12 16.45 -6.61
CA ALA A 315 19.84 15.39 -7.30
C ALA A 315 21.08 14.91 -6.53
N ALA A 316 21.65 15.77 -5.68
CA ALA A 316 22.73 15.40 -4.78
C ALA A 316 22.30 14.25 -3.85
N GLY A 317 23.13 13.21 -3.77
CA GLY A 317 22.87 12.00 -2.97
C GLY A 317 21.79 11.06 -3.52
N ALA A 318 21.13 11.38 -4.65
CA ALA A 318 20.06 10.53 -5.20
C ALA A 318 20.53 9.11 -5.49
N ARG A 319 21.77 8.96 -5.99
CA ARG A 319 22.40 7.65 -6.22
C ARG A 319 22.59 6.84 -4.95
N GLU A 320 23.11 7.45 -3.88
CA GLU A 320 23.32 6.78 -2.59
C GLU A 320 21.98 6.35 -1.97
N ARG A 321 20.96 7.20 -2.10
CA ARG A 321 19.59 6.84 -1.70
C ARG A 321 19.06 5.64 -2.48
N THR A 322 19.21 5.62 -3.81
CA THR A 322 18.86 4.45 -4.63
C THR A 322 19.58 3.18 -4.18
N GLU A 323 20.89 3.25 -3.93
CA GLU A 323 21.67 2.10 -3.48
C GLU A 323 21.16 1.58 -2.12
N THR A 324 20.78 2.49 -1.22
CA THR A 324 20.18 2.18 0.08
C THR A 324 18.78 1.56 -0.07
N ASP A 325 17.91 2.14 -0.88
CA ASP A 325 16.56 1.64 -1.13
C ASP A 325 16.60 0.23 -1.74
N VAL A 326 17.51 -0.02 -2.69
CA VAL A 326 17.71 -1.34 -3.32
C VAL A 326 18.25 -2.36 -2.31
N ARG A 327 19.10 -1.95 -1.36
CA ARG A 327 19.56 -2.84 -0.28
C ARG A 327 18.39 -3.29 0.60
N PHE A 328 17.50 -2.38 1.02
CA PHE A 328 16.30 -2.76 1.77
C PHE A 328 15.38 -3.66 0.94
N LEU A 329 15.15 -3.33 -0.33
CA LEU A 329 14.35 -4.18 -1.23
C LEU A 329 14.92 -5.61 -1.31
N LYS A 330 16.25 -5.77 -1.38
CA LYS A 330 16.91 -7.10 -1.38
C LYS A 330 16.68 -7.88 -0.09
N GLN A 331 16.64 -7.22 1.08
CA GLN A 331 16.30 -7.90 2.34
C GLN A 331 14.88 -8.46 2.27
N VAL A 332 13.93 -7.66 1.76
CA VAL A 332 12.53 -8.06 1.61
C VAL A 332 12.36 -9.19 0.59
N VAL A 333 13.16 -9.23 -0.48
CA VAL A 333 13.20 -10.35 -1.45
C VAL A 333 13.51 -11.69 -0.79
N GLY A 334 14.34 -11.71 0.26
CA GLY A 334 14.66 -12.93 1.00
C GLY A 334 13.46 -13.52 1.75
N LEU A 335 12.44 -12.70 2.02
CA LEU A 335 11.26 -13.06 2.79
C LEU A 335 10.01 -13.25 1.92
N TRP A 336 9.80 -12.34 0.97
CA TRP A 336 8.56 -12.23 0.21
C TRP A 336 8.84 -12.43 -1.28
N PRO A 337 8.40 -13.55 -1.87
CA PRO A 337 8.49 -13.79 -3.31
C PRO A 337 7.94 -12.64 -4.17
N LEU A 338 6.89 -11.94 -3.72
CA LEU A 338 6.35 -10.76 -4.40
C LEU A 338 7.42 -9.70 -4.71
N ALA A 339 8.37 -9.48 -3.79
CA ALA A 339 9.40 -8.46 -3.94
C ALA A 339 10.42 -8.79 -5.05
N GLN A 340 10.49 -10.05 -5.50
CA GLN A 340 11.36 -10.44 -6.62
C GLN A 340 10.99 -9.69 -7.89
N GLN A 341 9.69 -9.54 -8.17
CA GLN A 341 9.21 -8.81 -9.36
C GLN A 341 9.58 -7.33 -9.28
N TRP A 342 9.42 -6.71 -8.11
CA TRP A 342 9.83 -5.32 -7.88
C TRP A 342 11.33 -5.12 -8.11
N TYR A 343 12.16 -6.01 -7.55
CA TYR A 343 13.61 -5.95 -7.72
C TYR A 343 14.01 -6.09 -9.19
N GLN A 344 13.45 -7.06 -9.91
CA GLN A 344 13.70 -7.22 -11.34
C GLN A 344 13.26 -6.00 -12.16
N THR A 345 12.14 -5.37 -11.80
CA THR A 345 11.67 -4.14 -12.45
C THR A 345 12.64 -2.98 -12.23
N VAL A 346 13.21 -2.81 -11.03
CA VAL A 346 14.26 -1.80 -10.79
C VAL A 346 15.45 -2.01 -11.73
N LEU A 347 15.92 -3.25 -11.90
CA LEU A 347 17.03 -3.57 -12.78
C LEU A 347 16.72 -3.23 -14.26
N ARG A 348 15.53 -3.63 -14.75
CA ARG A 348 15.07 -3.31 -16.11
C ARG A 348 14.97 -1.80 -16.35
N LEU A 349 14.47 -1.05 -15.37
CA LEU A 349 14.39 0.40 -15.42
C LEU A 349 15.77 1.04 -15.46
N TYR A 350 16.69 0.59 -14.62
CA TYR A 350 18.07 1.07 -14.62
C TYR A 350 18.72 0.93 -16.00
N GLU A 351 18.63 -0.26 -16.61
CA GLU A 351 19.15 -0.52 -17.94
C GLU A 351 18.52 0.39 -19.00
N SER A 352 17.20 0.57 -18.94
CA SER A 352 16.45 1.39 -19.90
C SER A 352 16.81 2.88 -19.79
N TYR A 353 16.86 3.41 -18.56
CA TYR A 353 17.21 4.81 -18.31
C TYR A 353 18.67 5.10 -18.62
N LYS A 354 19.58 4.18 -18.29
CA LYS A 354 20.99 4.29 -18.63
C LYS A 354 21.18 4.33 -20.15
N GLN A 355 20.52 3.43 -20.89
CA GLN A 355 20.60 3.40 -22.34
C GLN A 355 20.08 4.71 -22.95
N PHE A 356 18.90 5.16 -22.55
CA PHE A 356 18.33 6.43 -23.01
C PHE A 356 19.24 7.63 -22.73
N HIS A 357 19.88 7.67 -21.55
CA HIS A 357 20.83 8.72 -21.19
C HIS A 357 22.08 8.68 -22.08
N MET A 358 22.62 7.49 -22.38
CA MET A 358 23.77 7.33 -23.26
C MET A 358 23.47 7.72 -24.71
N ASP A 359 22.23 7.48 -25.17
CA ASP A 359 21.78 7.79 -26.54
C ASP A 359 21.45 9.29 -26.74
N GLY A 360 21.75 10.15 -25.76
CA GLY A 360 21.55 11.60 -25.86
C GLY A 360 20.09 12.04 -25.82
N GLY A 361 19.18 11.21 -25.27
CA GLY A 361 17.77 11.57 -25.06
C GLY A 361 16.87 11.47 -26.30
N ALA A 362 17.35 10.88 -27.39
CA ALA A 362 16.55 10.63 -28.59
C ALA A 362 16.27 9.14 -28.77
N PRO A 363 15.10 8.62 -28.36
CA PRO A 363 14.66 7.32 -28.84
C PRO A 363 14.18 7.52 -30.28
N GLU A 364 14.95 7.07 -31.27
CA GLU A 364 14.44 6.84 -32.62
C GLU A 364 13.38 5.73 -32.54
N SER A 365 12.14 6.13 -32.24
CA SER A 365 11.06 5.22 -31.84
C SER A 365 11.35 4.47 -30.53
N PRO A 366 10.33 4.20 -29.69
CA PRO A 366 10.53 3.33 -28.54
C PRO A 366 10.98 1.95 -29.06
N SER A 367 12.20 1.52 -28.72
CA SER A 367 12.61 0.15 -29.00
C SER A 367 11.66 -0.84 -28.29
N GLY A 368 11.52 -2.08 -28.78
CA GLY A 368 10.68 -3.09 -28.10
C GLY A 368 11.01 -3.22 -26.60
N LYS A 369 12.31 -3.18 -26.27
CA LYS A 369 12.81 -3.22 -24.87
C LYS A 369 12.31 -2.04 -24.03
N THR A 370 12.20 -0.85 -24.63
CA THR A 370 11.72 0.37 -23.98
C THR A 370 10.24 0.28 -23.61
N ILE A 371 9.44 -0.27 -24.53
CA ILE A 371 8.01 -0.54 -24.32
C ILE A 371 7.83 -1.61 -23.25
N ASP A 372 8.64 -2.67 -23.28
CA ASP A 372 8.62 -3.74 -22.29
C ASP A 372 8.97 -3.24 -20.89
N ALA A 373 9.96 -2.36 -20.74
CA ALA A 373 10.32 -1.76 -19.46
C ALA A 373 9.20 -0.87 -18.89
N PHE A 374 8.57 -0.06 -19.74
CA PHE A 374 7.40 0.75 -19.34
C PHE A 374 6.25 -0.13 -18.87
N HIS A 375 5.86 -1.14 -19.66
CA HIS A 375 4.79 -2.05 -19.29
C HIS A 375 5.14 -2.90 -18.07
N SER A 376 6.40 -3.33 -17.93
CA SER A 376 6.87 -4.02 -16.73
C SER A 376 6.74 -3.14 -15.50
N PHE A 377 7.04 -1.85 -15.61
CA PHE A 377 6.94 -0.93 -14.49
C PHE A 377 5.49 -0.64 -14.12
N ASP A 378 4.66 -0.30 -15.11
CA ASP A 378 3.22 -0.10 -14.90
C ASP A 378 2.60 -1.37 -14.28
N ARG A 379 2.96 -2.57 -14.75
CA ARG A 379 2.51 -3.84 -14.14
C ARG A 379 3.01 -3.99 -12.72
N SER A 380 4.32 -3.83 -12.43
CA SER A 380 4.85 -4.02 -11.07
C SER A 380 4.30 -3.06 -10.03
N LEU A 381 3.86 -1.87 -10.45
CA LEU A 381 3.14 -0.94 -9.58
C LEU A 381 1.72 -1.41 -9.27
N MET A 382 1.07 -2.08 -10.23
CA MET A 382 -0.26 -2.66 -10.05
C MET A 382 -0.21 -4.03 -9.35
N ASP A 383 0.87 -4.81 -9.57
CA ASP A 383 1.16 -6.11 -8.94
C ASP A 383 1.13 -6.03 -7.42
N TYR A 384 1.35 -4.84 -6.87
CA TYR A 384 1.00 -4.51 -5.49
C TYR A 384 -0.51 -4.65 -5.29
N GLY A 385 -0.94 -5.88 -5.01
CA GLY A 385 -2.33 -6.26 -4.82
C GLY A 385 -3.06 -6.77 -6.07
N GLU A 386 -2.46 -6.83 -7.27
CA GLU A 386 -3.18 -7.31 -8.47
C GLU A 386 -3.65 -8.75 -8.27
N ILE A 387 -4.93 -9.02 -8.59
CA ILE A 387 -5.50 -10.38 -8.58
C ILE A 387 -5.33 -10.88 -9.99
N LYS A 388 -4.33 -11.74 -10.18
CA LYS A 388 -4.19 -12.50 -11.41
C LYS A 388 -4.77 -13.90 -11.16
N PRO A 389 -5.58 -14.43 -12.08
CA PRO A 389 -5.89 -15.85 -12.04
C PRO A 389 -4.60 -16.63 -12.20
N GLU A 390 -4.42 -17.68 -11.39
CA GLU A 390 -3.29 -18.58 -11.55
C GLU A 390 -3.40 -19.28 -12.92
N PRO A 391 -2.29 -19.81 -13.49
CA PRO A 391 -2.32 -20.55 -14.75
C PRO A 391 -3.40 -21.65 -14.77
N ASP A 392 -3.55 -22.35 -13.64
CA ASP A 392 -4.56 -23.39 -13.45
C ASP A 392 -5.99 -22.85 -13.42
N ASP A 393 -6.21 -21.66 -12.84
CA ASP A 393 -7.52 -20.98 -12.84
C ASP A 393 -7.91 -20.57 -14.26
N MET A 394 -6.95 -20.07 -15.04
CA MET A 394 -7.18 -19.71 -16.44
C MET A 394 -7.50 -20.94 -17.28
N ALA A 395 -6.80 -22.05 -17.08
CA ALA A 395 -7.09 -23.32 -17.74
C ALA A 395 -8.49 -23.83 -17.37
N ALA A 396 -8.90 -23.72 -16.10
CA ALA A 396 -10.24 -24.09 -15.66
C ALA A 396 -11.34 -23.18 -16.25
N ILE A 397 -11.11 -21.87 -16.34
CA ILE A 397 -12.03 -20.92 -16.97
C ILE A 397 -12.18 -21.18 -18.47
N VAL A 398 -11.08 -21.48 -19.16
CA VAL A 398 -11.09 -21.84 -20.59
C VAL A 398 -11.82 -23.16 -20.81
N ALA A 399 -11.55 -24.18 -20.00
CA ALA A 399 -12.24 -25.47 -20.06
C ALA A 399 -13.75 -25.33 -19.79
N ALA A 400 -14.15 -24.47 -18.85
CA ALA A 400 -15.57 -24.18 -18.58
C ALA A 400 -16.26 -23.49 -19.77
N LYS A 401 -15.56 -22.61 -20.50
CA LYS A 401 -16.07 -21.99 -21.74
C LYS A 401 -16.27 -23.01 -22.86
N ASP A 402 -15.40 -24.01 -22.96
CA ASP A 402 -15.52 -25.08 -23.96
C ASP A 402 -16.68 -26.05 -23.65
N THR A 403 -17.11 -26.15 -22.40
CA THR A 403 -18.31 -26.93 -22.02
C THR A 403 -19.64 -26.23 -22.28
N ASP A 404 -19.67 -24.90 -22.40
CA ASP A 404 -20.87 -24.09 -22.65
C ASP A 404 -21.20 -23.96 -24.16
N GLY A 405 -21.29 -25.11 -24.84
CA GLY A 405 -21.80 -25.22 -26.21
C GLY A 405 -23.31 -24.92 -26.32
N TYR A 406 -23.76 -23.72 -25.99
CA TYR A 406 -25.09 -23.21 -26.33
C TYR A 406 -25.02 -22.35 -27.59
N LYS A 407 -25.64 -22.85 -28.66
CA LYS A 407 -25.78 -22.20 -29.97
C LYS A 407 -26.43 -20.81 -29.82
N HIS A 408 -25.71 -19.75 -30.16
CA HIS A 408 -26.28 -18.59 -30.86
C HIS A 408 -25.27 -18.08 -31.87
N GLY A 409 -25.74 -17.88 -33.10
CA GLY A 409 -24.92 -17.70 -34.28
C GLY A 409 -24.33 -16.30 -34.45
N THR A 410 -23.66 -16.21 -35.60
CA THR A 410 -22.99 -15.08 -36.25
C THR A 410 -21.55 -14.79 -35.81
N GLU A 411 -20.67 -14.96 -36.80
CA GLU A 411 -19.21 -14.89 -36.79
C GLU A 411 -18.67 -13.52 -36.38
N LEU A 412 -17.53 -13.51 -35.69
CA LEU A 412 -16.47 -12.52 -35.91
C LEU A 412 -15.12 -13.21 -35.65
N LYS A 413 -14.42 -13.51 -36.76
CA LYS A 413 -13.10 -14.15 -36.82
C LYS A 413 -12.02 -13.23 -36.24
N TYR A 414 -11.16 -13.79 -35.38
CA TYR A 414 -9.79 -13.32 -35.20
C TYR A 414 -8.80 -14.45 -35.51
N PRO A 415 -7.64 -14.14 -36.11
CA PRO A 415 -6.73 -15.15 -36.64
C PRO A 415 -5.94 -15.84 -35.52
N ARG A 416 -5.84 -17.17 -35.61
CA ARG A 416 -4.96 -18.02 -34.80
C ARG A 416 -3.50 -17.73 -35.15
N SER A 417 -2.66 -17.55 -34.15
CA SER A 417 -1.21 -17.75 -34.25
C SER A 417 -0.83 -18.97 -33.42
N ASN A 418 -0.06 -19.86 -34.04
CA ASN A 418 0.26 -21.22 -33.61
C ASN A 418 0.96 -21.30 -32.25
N GLU A 419 0.57 -22.29 -31.47
CA GLU A 419 1.40 -22.94 -30.44
C GLU A 419 2.55 -23.70 -31.11
N ASP A 420 3.71 -23.73 -30.45
CA ASP A 420 4.43 -24.95 -30.05
C ASP A 420 5.89 -24.62 -29.71
N ASN A 421 6.23 -24.70 -28.43
CA ASN A 421 7.24 -25.65 -27.92
C ASN A 421 7.45 -25.42 -26.42
N ASP A 422 6.84 -26.30 -25.65
CA ASP A 422 7.19 -26.61 -24.26
C ASP A 422 8.36 -27.61 -24.28
N ASP A 423 9.39 -27.34 -23.49
CA ASP A 423 10.31 -28.35 -22.99
C ASP A 423 11.20 -27.73 -21.88
N GLY A 424 11.05 -28.24 -20.65
CA GLY A 424 12.11 -28.14 -19.64
C GLY A 424 11.72 -27.70 -18.23
N LEU A 425 10.82 -28.43 -17.57
CA LEU A 425 10.85 -28.54 -16.10
C LEU A 425 12.01 -29.44 -15.69
N GLN A 426 12.94 -28.93 -14.86
CA GLN A 426 13.40 -29.61 -13.64
C GLN A 426 14.53 -28.85 -12.93
N GLY A 427 14.37 -28.66 -11.62
CA GLY A 427 15.47 -28.45 -10.68
C GLY A 427 15.36 -27.20 -9.81
N ILE A 428 14.58 -27.26 -8.72
CA ILE A 428 14.77 -26.35 -7.58
C ILE A 428 14.87 -27.21 -6.31
N PRO A 429 15.93 -27.07 -5.48
CA PRO A 429 16.09 -27.85 -4.27
C PRO A 429 15.11 -27.40 -3.19
N GLN A 430 14.52 -28.36 -2.49
CA GLN A 430 13.80 -28.16 -1.24
C GLN A 430 14.77 -27.67 -0.17
N PHE A 431 14.60 -26.44 0.31
CA PHE A 431 15.16 -26.01 1.58
C PHE A 431 14.05 -26.12 2.62
N GLY A 432 14.21 -27.07 3.54
CA GLY A 432 13.50 -27.05 4.81
C GLY A 432 14.24 -26.11 5.77
N GLU A 433 13.49 -25.49 6.66
CA GLU A 433 13.95 -25.13 8.00
C GLU A 433 12.74 -24.73 8.85
N GLU A 434 12.25 -25.71 9.62
CA GLU A 434 11.40 -25.50 10.78
C GLU A 434 12.10 -24.52 11.74
N GLY A 435 11.40 -23.44 12.10
CA GLY A 435 11.87 -22.42 13.05
C GLY A 435 11.98 -20.99 12.51
N TYR A 436 12.03 -20.78 11.20
CA TYR A 436 12.07 -19.42 10.61
C TYR A 436 10.70 -18.73 10.59
N TRP A 437 9.64 -19.52 10.34
CA TRP A 437 8.26 -19.03 10.28
C TRP A 437 7.75 -18.50 11.61
N ASP A 438 8.28 -19.01 12.73
CA ASP A 438 7.93 -18.52 14.06
C ASP A 438 8.44 -17.08 14.28
N THR A 439 9.60 -16.71 13.73
CA THR A 439 10.18 -15.35 13.92
C THR A 439 9.51 -14.29 13.03
N VAL A 440 9.14 -14.64 11.79
CA VAL A 440 8.48 -13.73 10.84
C VAL A 440 7.00 -13.55 11.18
N ALA A 441 6.35 -14.62 11.66
CA ALA A 441 5.07 -14.50 12.33
C ALA A 441 5.24 -13.62 13.58
N ASP A 442 6.22 -13.84 14.45
CA ASP A 442 6.40 -13.05 15.68
C ASP A 442 6.73 -11.57 15.46
N GLU A 443 7.41 -11.17 14.37
CA GLU A 443 7.64 -9.75 14.04
C GLU A 443 6.41 -9.06 13.43
N PHE A 444 5.65 -9.78 12.58
CA PHE A 444 4.39 -9.28 12.05
C PHE A 444 3.29 -9.27 13.13
N LEU A 445 3.27 -10.30 13.97
CA LEU A 445 2.52 -10.39 15.22
C LEU A 445 3.02 -9.31 16.18
N SER A 446 4.28 -8.94 16.30
CA SER A 446 4.70 -7.83 17.18
C SER A 446 4.25 -6.45 16.65
N SER A 447 4.14 -6.29 15.32
CA SER A 447 3.63 -5.07 14.69
C SER A 447 2.10 -4.96 14.70
N ILE A 448 1.38 -6.09 14.85
CA ILE A 448 -0.10 -6.16 14.91
C ILE A 448 -0.63 -6.46 16.33
N MET A 449 0.18 -7.12 17.15
CA MET A 449 -0.02 -7.62 18.53
C MET A 449 0.91 -6.98 19.55
N THR A 450 1.41 -5.76 19.30
CA THR A 450 1.57 -4.82 20.41
C THR A 450 0.20 -4.46 21.06
N PHE A 451 -0.89 -5.10 20.60
CA PHE A 451 -2.09 -5.48 21.35
C PHE A 451 -2.01 -6.89 21.97
N ASP A 452 -1.70 -6.91 23.27
CA ASP A 452 -1.84 -7.97 24.30
C ASP A 452 -0.84 -9.14 24.39
N ALA A 453 -0.06 -9.13 25.49
CA ALA A 453 -0.07 -10.19 26.52
C ALA A 453 0.51 -9.68 27.88
N PRO A 454 0.07 -10.24 29.03
CA PRO A 454 0.18 -9.63 30.36
C PRO A 454 1.44 -10.01 31.15
N ILE A 455 1.93 -9.05 31.95
CA ILE A 455 2.91 -9.32 33.02
C ILE A 455 2.18 -10.06 34.15
N THR A 456 2.48 -11.35 34.32
CA THR A 456 2.20 -12.07 35.56
C THR A 456 3.22 -11.68 36.63
N MET A 457 2.70 -11.41 37.82
CA MET A 457 3.46 -11.10 39.02
C MET A 457 4.35 -12.28 39.45
N SER A 458 5.64 -11.99 39.65
CA SER A 458 6.41 -12.37 40.84
C SER A 458 7.49 -11.33 41.11
#